data_AF-A0A7C7PU31-F1
#
_entry.id   AF-A0A7C7PU31-F1
#
_cell.length_a   1.000
_cell.length_b   1.000
_cell.length_c   1.000
_cell.angle_alpha   90.00
_cell.angle_beta   90.00
_cell.angle_gamma   90.00
#
_symmetry.space_group_name_H-M   'P 1'
#
loop_
_entity.id
_entity.type
_entity.pdbx_description
1 polymer ?
#
loop_
_entity_poly.entity_id
_entity_poly.type
_entity_poly.pdbx_seq_one_letter_code
_entity_poly.pdbx_strand_id
1 'polypeptide(L)'
;MREVHDMRLLIGLLVSITLVKATALCAQQANGEEPVPPPKGAIVLFNGSNLSNWIHPDGSPARWRLVDGAMEVFGGSIRTKQEFGDFQLHIEFWLPLMANRRGQGRANSGVYLHGLYEIQVLDSYNNETYPTGMCAAIYGQKPPDKNVAKPPETWQTFDI
;
A
#
# COMPACT_ATOMS: atom_id res chain seq x y z
N MET A 1 16.06 55.69 -11.79
CA MET A 1 15.96 56.14 -10.38
C MET A 1 15.04 55.16 -9.66
N ARG A 2 15.46 54.33 -8.72
CA ARG A 2 16.74 54.08 -8.05
C ARG A 2 16.78 52.57 -7.79
N GLU A 3 17.91 51.95 -8.12
CA GLU A 3 18.43 50.79 -7.39
C GLU A 3 18.60 51.15 -5.90
N VAL A 4 18.51 50.17 -4.98
CA VAL A 4 19.44 49.75 -3.88
C VAL A 4 18.56 48.92 -2.91
N HIS A 5 18.81 47.68 -2.48
CA HIS A 5 20.03 47.09 -1.93
C HIS A 5 20.06 45.55 -2.07
N ASP A 6 21.26 45.12 -2.42
CA ASP A 6 21.87 43.81 -2.26
C ASP A 6 21.85 43.37 -0.77
N MET A 7 21.37 42.16 -0.47
CA MET A 7 21.71 41.47 0.78
C MET A 7 21.95 39.99 0.49
N ARG A 8 23.21 39.71 0.17
CA ARG A 8 23.82 38.38 0.20
C ARG A 8 23.76 37.83 1.63
N LEU A 9 23.12 36.68 1.81
CA LEU A 9 23.43 35.79 2.92
C LEU A 9 23.93 34.46 2.34
N LEU A 10 25.26 34.38 2.22
CA LEU A 10 25.99 33.14 2.05
C LEU A 10 26.07 32.45 3.42
N ILE A 11 25.38 31.32 3.57
CA ILE A 11 25.74 30.33 4.59
C ILE A 11 26.12 29.07 3.83
N GLY A 12 27.42 28.90 3.64
CA GLY A 12 28.00 27.61 3.28
C GLY A 12 28.03 26.74 4.53
N LEU A 13 27.45 25.55 4.44
CA LEU A 13 27.85 24.43 5.28
C LEU A 13 28.23 23.28 4.36
N LEU A 14 29.53 23.06 4.26
CA LEU A 14 30.13 21.84 3.74
C LEU A 14 29.81 20.74 4.75
N VAL A 15 29.07 19.70 4.36
CA VAL A 15 29.03 18.44 5.09
C VAL A 15 29.52 17.35 4.15
N SER A 16 30.57 16.68 4.63
CA SER A 16 31.31 15.60 4.01
C SER A 16 30.44 14.53 3.36
N ILE A 17 30.96 14.05 2.23
CA ILE A 17 30.64 12.76 1.62
C ILE A 17 30.57 11.70 2.72
N THR A 18 29.36 11.20 2.96
CA THR A 18 29.16 9.87 3.52
C THR A 18 28.40 9.08 2.46
N LEU A 19 29.05 8.01 2.00
CA LEU A 19 28.51 6.99 1.12
C LEU A 19 27.10 6.61 1.57
N VAL A 20 26.07 7.10 0.88
CA VAL A 20 24.71 6.57 1.02
C VAL A 20 24.77 5.19 0.39
N LYS A 21 24.94 4.18 1.25
CA LYS A 21 24.58 2.80 0.92
C LYS A 21 23.21 2.89 0.25
N ALA A 22 23.04 2.23 -0.90
CA ALA A 22 21.76 2.12 -1.58
C ALA A 22 20.71 1.52 -0.63
N THR A 23 20.08 2.37 0.17
CA THR A 23 18.84 2.06 0.86
C THR A 23 17.80 2.06 -0.23
N ALA A 24 17.19 0.90 -0.46
CA ALA A 24 16.03 0.79 -1.31
C ALA A 24 15.08 1.96 -0.98
N LEU A 25 14.71 2.74 -1.99
CA LEU A 25 13.60 3.70 -1.86
C LEU A 25 12.32 2.87 -1.68
N CYS A 26 12.09 2.40 -0.46
CA CYS A 26 10.79 1.93 -0.03
C CYS A 26 10.00 3.17 0.41
N ALA A 27 8.70 3.17 0.16
CA ALA A 27 7.78 4.22 0.61
C ALA A 27 7.98 4.47 2.11
N GLN A 28 8.41 5.67 2.50
CA GLN A 28 8.43 6.07 3.90
C GLN A 28 6.96 6.17 4.35
N GLN A 29 6.50 5.31 5.25
CA GLN A 29 5.14 5.38 5.76
C GLN A 29 4.90 6.73 6.47
N ALA A 30 3.68 7.27 6.40
CA ALA A 30 3.33 8.57 7.00
C ALA A 30 3.59 8.65 8.53
N ASN A 31 3.72 7.51 9.20
CA ASN A 31 4.02 7.41 10.63
C ASN A 31 5.50 7.10 10.95
N GLY A 32 6.38 7.03 9.94
CA GLY A 32 7.81 6.73 10.13
C GLY A 32 8.14 5.27 10.41
N GLU A 33 7.17 4.34 10.34
CA GLU A 33 7.42 2.90 10.37
C GLU A 33 8.00 2.47 9.01
N GLU A 34 9.16 1.81 9.02
CA GLU A 34 9.73 1.25 7.80
C GLU A 34 8.95 -0.02 7.41
N PRO A 35 8.73 -0.28 6.10
CA PRO A 35 8.11 -1.51 5.65
C PRO A 35 8.85 -2.73 6.18
N VAL A 36 8.11 -3.78 6.53
CA VAL A 36 8.73 -5.01 7.04
C VAL A 36 9.59 -5.63 5.92
N PRO A 37 10.90 -5.85 6.14
CA PRO A 37 11.73 -6.43 5.11
C PRO A 37 11.29 -7.88 4.82
N PRO A 38 11.27 -8.30 3.54
CA PRO A 38 10.89 -9.66 3.20
C PRO A 38 11.84 -10.66 3.86
N PRO A 39 11.33 -11.79 4.41
CA PRO A 39 12.18 -12.80 4.99
C PRO A 39 13.08 -13.43 3.92
N LYS A 40 14.20 -14.00 4.35
CA LYS A 40 15.14 -14.65 3.44
C LYS A 40 14.45 -15.74 2.63
N GLY A 41 14.51 -15.64 1.30
CA GLY A 41 13.91 -16.60 0.38
C GLY A 41 12.47 -16.29 -0.04
N ALA A 42 11.86 -15.22 0.47
CA ALA A 42 10.57 -14.77 -0.01
C ALA A 42 10.62 -14.28 -1.46
N ILE A 43 9.55 -14.56 -2.21
CA ILE A 43 9.32 -13.95 -3.52
C ILE A 43 8.78 -12.54 -3.28
N VAL A 44 9.54 -11.54 -3.71
CA VAL A 44 9.14 -10.14 -3.58
C VAL A 44 8.17 -9.78 -4.71
N LEU A 45 6.87 -9.76 -4.39
CA LEU A 45 5.82 -9.41 -5.35
C LEU A 45 5.87 -7.93 -5.75
N PHE A 46 6.23 -7.05 -4.83
CA PHE A 46 6.40 -5.62 -5.06
C PHE A 46 7.48 -5.04 -4.14
N ASN A 47 8.32 -4.15 -4.67
CA ASN A 47 9.47 -3.58 -3.95
C ASN A 47 9.54 -2.05 -4.03
N GLY A 48 8.43 -1.40 -4.43
CA GLY A 48 8.37 0.05 -4.61
C GLY A 48 8.73 0.57 -6.00
N SER A 49 9.33 -0.23 -6.87
CA SER A 49 9.93 0.30 -8.11
C SER A 49 9.14 0.04 -9.40
N ASN A 50 8.36 -1.05 -9.48
CA ASN A 50 7.64 -1.41 -10.69
C ASN A 50 6.57 -2.50 -10.46
N LEU A 51 5.72 -2.70 -11.48
CA LEU A 51 4.64 -3.70 -11.49
C LEU A 51 5.02 -4.94 -12.32
N SER A 52 6.30 -5.27 -12.48
CA SER A 52 6.73 -6.34 -13.41
C SER A 52 6.23 -7.73 -13.05
N ASN A 53 5.88 -7.96 -11.78
CA ASN A 53 5.29 -9.22 -11.31
C ASN A 53 3.76 -9.25 -11.43
N TRP A 54 3.15 -8.19 -11.93
CA TRP A 54 1.70 -8.01 -12.00
C TRP A 54 1.21 -7.87 -13.44
N ILE A 55 -0.04 -8.25 -13.65
CA ILE A 55 -0.72 -8.17 -14.94
C ILE A 55 -2.19 -7.82 -14.71
N HIS A 56 -2.82 -7.16 -15.68
CA HIS A 56 -4.26 -7.00 -15.68
C HIS A 56 -4.90 -8.38 -15.94
N PRO A 57 -6.11 -8.68 -15.41
CA PRO A 57 -6.76 -9.98 -15.59
C PRO A 57 -6.92 -10.41 -17.06
N ASP A 58 -7.08 -9.47 -17.99
CA ASP A 58 -7.16 -9.74 -19.44
C ASP A 58 -5.82 -10.07 -20.11
N GLY A 59 -4.71 -10.11 -19.36
CA GLY A 59 -3.37 -10.37 -19.88
C GLY A 59 -2.61 -9.13 -20.38
N SER A 60 -3.21 -7.95 -20.36
CA SER A 60 -2.51 -6.68 -20.64
C SER A 60 -1.67 -6.21 -19.44
N PRO A 61 -0.73 -5.26 -19.62
CA PRO A 61 0.06 -4.73 -18.51
C PRO A 61 -0.81 -4.19 -17.36
N ALA A 62 -0.36 -4.40 -16.12
CA ALA A 62 -1.00 -3.81 -14.94
C ALA A 62 -1.01 -2.28 -15.05
N ARG A 63 -2.15 -1.67 -14.67
CA ARG A 63 -2.42 -0.23 -14.89
C ARG A 63 -2.36 0.62 -13.62
N TRP A 64 -2.17 -0.01 -12.46
CA TRP A 64 -1.99 0.70 -11.20
C TRP A 64 -0.78 1.63 -11.28
N ARG A 65 -0.86 2.76 -10.57
CA ARG A 65 0.16 3.82 -10.63
C ARG A 65 1.24 3.56 -9.59
N LEU A 66 2.47 3.94 -9.87
CA LEU A 66 3.51 4.06 -8.84
C LEU A 66 3.44 5.45 -8.23
N VAL A 67 3.25 5.51 -6.92
CA VAL A 67 3.19 6.76 -6.16
C VAL A 67 4.01 6.56 -4.89
N ASP A 68 5.07 7.33 -4.73
CA ASP A 68 5.92 7.36 -3.53
C ASP A 68 6.38 5.98 -3.04
N GLY A 69 6.72 5.06 -3.95
CA GLY A 69 7.16 3.70 -3.61
C GLY A 69 6.01 2.73 -3.28
N ALA A 70 4.76 3.09 -3.56
CA ALA A 70 3.58 2.24 -3.44
C ALA A 70 2.87 2.04 -4.79
N MET A 71 2.04 0.99 -4.89
CA MET A 71 1.11 0.83 -6.01
C MET A 71 -0.25 1.41 -5.62
N GLU A 72 -0.74 2.37 -6.40
CA GLU A 72 -2.04 2.99 -6.21
C GLU A 72 -3.05 2.44 -7.23
N VAL A 73 -4.21 2.04 -6.72
CA VAL A 73 -5.29 1.43 -7.51
C VAL A 73 -5.72 2.33 -8.66
N PHE A 74 -5.67 1.80 -9.89
CA PHE A 74 -6.15 2.50 -11.08
C PHE A 74 -6.57 1.52 -12.18
N GLY A 75 -7.78 1.70 -12.72
CA GLY A 75 -8.20 1.00 -13.94
C GLY A 75 -8.50 -0.49 -13.76
N GLY A 76 -9.06 -0.90 -12.62
CA GLY A 76 -9.52 -2.28 -12.36
C GLY A 76 -8.56 -3.09 -11.49
N SER A 77 -8.81 -4.40 -11.40
CA SER A 77 -7.98 -5.33 -10.62
C SER A 77 -6.64 -5.63 -11.32
N ILE A 78 -5.68 -6.13 -10.54
CA ILE A 78 -4.44 -6.72 -11.03
C ILE A 78 -4.27 -8.09 -10.38
N ARG A 79 -3.46 -8.94 -11.00
CA ARG A 79 -3.07 -10.25 -10.45
C ARG A 79 -1.59 -10.49 -10.63
N THR A 80 -1.02 -11.39 -9.83
CA THR A 80 0.35 -11.85 -10.04
C THR A 80 0.46 -12.58 -11.37
N LYS A 81 1.61 -12.44 -12.03
CA LYS A 81 1.96 -13.23 -13.22
C LYS A 81 2.20 -14.69 -12.86
N GLN A 82 2.88 -14.91 -11.74
CA GLN A 82 3.11 -16.23 -11.17
C GLN A 82 1.84 -16.71 -10.44
N GLU A 83 1.57 -18.01 -10.58
CA GLU A 83 0.56 -18.73 -9.80
C GLU A 83 1.24 -19.40 -8.62
N PHE A 84 0.49 -19.54 -7.52
CA PHE A 84 0.98 -20.08 -6.27
C PHE A 84 0.06 -21.22 -5.80
N GLY A 85 0.67 -22.28 -5.26
CA GLY A 85 -0.02 -23.27 -4.43
C GLY A 85 -0.09 -22.76 -3.00
N ASP A 86 0.29 -23.57 -2.01
CA ASP A 86 0.37 -23.10 -0.62
C ASP A 86 1.40 -21.96 -0.47
N PHE A 87 1.05 -20.91 0.28
CA PHE A 87 1.92 -19.76 0.53
C PHE A 87 1.66 -19.14 1.90
N GLN A 88 2.61 -18.29 2.32
CA GLN A 88 2.41 -17.26 3.33
C GLN A 88 2.53 -15.91 2.63
N LEU A 89 1.64 -14.97 2.93
CA LEU A 89 1.58 -13.67 2.28
C LEU A 89 1.64 -12.54 3.30
N HIS A 90 2.58 -11.63 3.09
CA HIS A 90 2.61 -10.33 3.75
C HIS A 90 2.19 -9.23 2.76
N ILE A 91 1.27 -8.37 3.16
CA ILE A 91 0.84 -7.20 2.40
C ILE A 91 0.62 -6.01 3.33
N GLU A 92 1.17 -4.86 2.93
CA GLU A 92 0.84 -3.56 3.52
C GLU A 92 -0.08 -2.79 2.58
N PHE A 93 -1.08 -2.12 3.14
CA PHE A 93 -2.04 -1.32 2.38
C PHE A 93 -2.40 -0.03 3.11
N TRP A 94 -2.71 1.00 2.33
CA TRP A 94 -3.09 2.32 2.82
C TRP A 94 -4.44 2.70 2.23
N LEU A 95 -5.31 3.28 3.05
CA LEU A 95 -6.66 3.64 2.65
C LEU A 95 -6.86 5.16 2.77
N PRO A 96 -7.35 5.84 1.72
CA PRO A 96 -7.64 7.27 1.77
C PRO A 96 -8.81 7.58 2.69
N LEU A 97 -8.81 8.76 3.29
CA LEU A 97 -9.98 9.29 3.98
C LEU A 97 -11.10 9.60 2.97
N MET A 98 -12.18 8.81 3.01
CA MET A 98 -13.38 9.02 2.20
C MET A 98 -14.56 9.48 3.07
N ALA A 99 -14.47 10.69 3.63
CA ALA A 99 -15.41 11.20 4.65
C ALA A 99 -16.91 11.14 4.24
N ASN A 100 -17.21 11.24 2.94
CA ASN A 100 -18.57 11.21 2.40
C ASN A 100 -19.06 9.80 2.02
N ARG A 101 -18.29 8.75 2.31
CA ARG A 101 -18.63 7.36 2.00
C ARG A 101 -18.80 6.55 3.28
N ARG A 102 -19.63 5.50 3.22
CA ARG A 102 -19.91 4.59 4.34
C ARG A 102 -20.08 3.16 3.85
N GLY A 103 -20.04 2.21 4.79
CA GLY A 103 -20.17 0.79 4.53
C GLY A 103 -19.19 0.33 3.46
N GLN A 104 -19.66 -0.53 2.55
CA GLN A 104 -18.88 -1.05 1.43
C GLN A 104 -18.41 0.02 0.42
N GLY A 105 -18.93 1.25 0.48
CA GLY A 105 -18.52 2.32 -0.41
C GLY A 105 -17.25 3.06 0.03
N ARG A 106 -16.69 2.75 1.21
CA ARG A 106 -15.61 3.50 1.84
C ARG A 106 -14.27 2.76 1.72
N ALA A 107 -13.46 3.16 0.74
CA ALA A 107 -12.13 2.61 0.45
C ALA A 107 -12.10 1.06 0.37
N ASN A 108 -12.90 0.50 -0.55
CA ASN A 108 -13.09 -0.93 -0.72
C ASN A 108 -12.13 -1.52 -1.78
N SER A 109 -11.50 -2.63 -1.44
CA SER A 109 -10.67 -3.47 -2.30
C SER A 109 -10.64 -4.90 -1.73
N GLY A 110 -9.77 -5.77 -2.24
CA GLY A 110 -9.63 -7.13 -1.71
C GLY A 110 -8.37 -7.84 -2.15
N VAL A 111 -7.93 -8.79 -1.33
CA VAL A 111 -6.85 -9.73 -1.67
C VAL A 111 -7.47 -11.08 -1.98
N TYR A 112 -7.41 -11.49 -3.24
CA TYR A 112 -8.04 -12.73 -3.71
C TYR A 112 -7.04 -13.89 -3.71
N LEU A 113 -7.14 -14.77 -2.71
CA LEU A 113 -6.33 -15.99 -2.62
C LEU A 113 -6.74 -16.94 -3.75
N HIS A 114 -5.78 -17.32 -4.58
CA HIS A 114 -5.98 -18.10 -5.81
C HIS A 114 -7.01 -17.52 -6.79
N GLY A 115 -7.35 -16.23 -6.68
CA GLY A 115 -8.43 -15.63 -7.46
C GLY A 115 -9.85 -16.09 -7.05
N LEU A 116 -9.99 -16.80 -5.92
CA LEU A 116 -11.25 -17.42 -5.50
C LEU A 116 -11.76 -16.88 -4.16
N TYR A 117 -10.88 -16.74 -3.18
CA TYR A 117 -11.27 -16.38 -1.81
C TYR A 117 -10.77 -14.98 -1.46
N GLU A 118 -11.70 -14.06 -1.25
CA GLU A 118 -11.37 -12.67 -0.93
C GLU A 118 -11.16 -12.50 0.58
N ILE A 119 -9.97 -12.01 0.94
CA ILE A 119 -9.72 -11.34 2.20
C ILE A 119 -10.02 -9.86 2.00
N GLN A 120 -11.06 -9.40 2.67
CA GLN A 120 -11.63 -8.08 2.42
C GLN A 120 -10.70 -6.95 2.86
N VAL A 121 -10.50 -5.96 1.99
CA VAL A 121 -9.83 -4.69 2.32
C VAL A 121 -10.89 -3.59 2.34
N LEU A 122 -11.14 -3.02 3.52
CA LEU A 122 -12.12 -1.97 3.69
C LEU A 122 -11.70 -1.01 4.79
N ASP A 123 -12.00 0.27 4.65
CA ASP A 123 -11.89 1.20 5.78
C ASP A 123 -12.99 0.86 6.79
N SER A 124 -12.62 0.06 7.80
CA SER A 124 -13.52 -0.42 8.86
C SER A 124 -13.33 0.32 10.19
N TYR A 125 -12.58 1.43 10.20
CA TYR A 125 -12.36 2.24 11.40
C TYR A 125 -13.54 3.17 11.65
N ASN A 126 -14.39 2.86 12.64
CA ASN A 126 -15.66 3.59 12.83
C ASN A 126 -16.50 3.64 11.54
N ASN A 127 -16.59 2.50 10.84
CA ASN A 127 -17.43 2.31 9.67
C ASN A 127 -18.34 1.11 9.89
N GLU A 128 -19.64 1.34 10.01
CA GLU A 128 -20.60 0.25 10.14
C GLU A 128 -20.84 -0.42 8.78
N THR A 129 -20.81 -1.75 8.75
CA THR A 129 -21.16 -2.59 7.61
C THR A 129 -21.55 -3.99 8.11
N TYR A 130 -21.99 -4.88 7.21
CA TYR A 130 -22.35 -6.23 7.62
C TYR A 130 -21.08 -7.04 7.99
N PRO A 131 -21.13 -7.93 9.01
CA PRO A 131 -19.91 -8.53 9.59
C PRO A 131 -19.04 -9.32 8.60
N THR A 132 -19.64 -10.03 7.65
CA THR A 132 -18.91 -10.82 6.65
C THR A 132 -18.38 -9.98 5.47
N GLY A 133 -18.51 -8.65 5.51
CA GLY A 133 -17.98 -7.74 4.50
C GLY A 133 -17.05 -6.67 5.06
N MET A 134 -16.68 -6.74 6.34
CA MET A 134 -15.73 -5.80 6.94
C MET A 134 -14.27 -6.21 6.68
N CYS A 135 -13.33 -5.32 6.96
CA CYS A 135 -11.88 -5.57 6.78
C CYS A 135 -11.45 -6.88 7.45
N ALA A 136 -10.60 -7.65 6.76
CA ALA A 136 -10.12 -8.97 7.17
C ALA A 136 -11.19 -10.08 7.28
N ALA A 137 -12.42 -9.85 6.83
CA ALA A 137 -13.39 -10.92 6.63
C ALA A 137 -12.94 -11.83 5.47
N ILE A 138 -13.25 -13.13 5.58
CA ILE A 138 -13.39 -13.98 4.39
C ILE A 138 -14.73 -13.56 3.78
N TYR A 139 -14.67 -12.79 2.70
CA TYR A 139 -15.81 -12.02 2.20
C TYR A 139 -17.03 -12.93 1.96
N GLY A 140 -18.16 -12.53 2.54
CA GLY A 140 -19.43 -13.27 2.48
C GLY A 140 -19.51 -14.55 3.31
N GLN A 141 -18.43 -14.98 3.97
CA GLN A 141 -18.35 -16.30 4.62
C GLN A 141 -18.07 -16.23 6.12
N LYS A 142 -17.00 -15.54 6.54
CA LYS A 142 -16.58 -15.49 7.95
C LYS A 142 -16.18 -14.07 8.32
N PRO A 143 -16.75 -13.47 9.38
CA PRO A 143 -16.27 -12.21 9.90
C PRO A 143 -14.85 -12.36 10.49
N PRO A 144 -14.07 -11.26 10.58
CA PRO A 144 -12.87 -11.28 11.40
C PRO A 144 -13.27 -11.53 12.86
N ASP A 145 -12.40 -12.17 13.64
CA ASP A 145 -12.70 -12.42 15.06
C ASP A 145 -12.72 -11.10 15.86
N LYS A 146 -12.00 -10.08 15.37
CA LYS A 146 -11.98 -8.73 15.92
C LYS A 146 -11.72 -7.69 14.84
N ASN A 147 -12.38 -6.54 14.94
CA ASN A 147 -12.01 -5.36 14.17
C ASN A 147 -10.76 -4.71 14.78
N VAL A 148 -9.67 -4.71 14.03
CA VAL A 148 -8.39 -4.08 14.40
C VAL A 148 -7.93 -3.06 13.35
N ALA A 149 -8.87 -2.56 12.53
CA ALA A 149 -8.56 -1.55 11.51
C ALA A 149 -8.01 -0.27 12.16
N LYS A 150 -6.91 0.24 11.61
CA LYS A 150 -6.35 1.55 11.98
C LYS A 150 -7.18 2.66 11.30
N PRO A 151 -7.11 3.92 11.78
CA PRO A 151 -7.71 5.05 11.07
C PRO A 151 -7.27 5.11 9.60
N PRO A 152 -8.10 5.68 8.70
CA PRO A 152 -7.65 5.98 7.34
C PRO A 152 -6.40 6.87 7.37
N GLU A 153 -5.71 6.92 6.25
CA GLU A 153 -4.43 7.61 6.11
C GLU A 153 -3.28 7.01 6.93
N THR A 154 -3.50 5.80 7.47
CA THR A 154 -2.50 5.00 8.17
C THR A 154 -2.29 3.68 7.43
N TRP A 155 -1.04 3.22 7.38
CA TRP A 155 -0.69 1.92 6.82
C TRP A 155 -1.15 0.77 7.72
N GLN A 156 -1.77 -0.21 7.08
CA GLN A 156 -2.29 -1.45 7.66
C GLN A 156 -1.55 -2.64 7.04
N THR A 157 -1.60 -3.78 7.72
CA THR A 157 -0.88 -4.98 7.31
C THR A 157 -1.79 -6.18 7.42
N PHE A 158 -1.69 -7.09 6.46
CA PHE A 158 -2.12 -8.48 6.62
C PHE A 158 -0.90 -9.41 6.52
N ASP A 159 -0.88 -10.39 7.42
CA ASP A 159 -0.09 -11.60 7.33
C ASP A 159 -1.10 -12.76 7.21
N ILE A 160 -1.07 -13.48 6.09
CA ILE A 160 -2.01 -14.54 5.69
C ILE A 160 -1.27 -15.87 5.55
#